data_AF-A0A7Y0NJF9-F1
#
_entry.id   AF-A0A7Y0NJF9-F1
#
_cell.length_a   1.000
_cell.length_b   1.000
_cell.length_c   1.000
_cell.angle_alpha   90.00
_cell.angle_beta   90.00
_cell.angle_gamma   90.00
#
_symmetry.space_group_name_H-M   'P 1'
#
loop_
_entity.id
_entity.type
_entity.pdbx_description
1 polymer ?
#
loop_
_entity_poly.entity_id
_entity_poly.type
_entity_poly.pdbx_seq_one_letter_code
_entity_poly.pdbx_strand_id
1 'polypeptide(L)'
;MDSTEALEQSQPGLVRRVTKAIRKHHLNYRAEQTYLHWISRFVLFHDLKNPETLQPGDRQAFLAHLSDRMEVSRARLNQAKQALAFFYEDVLGKIETGSAAAA
;
A
#
# COMPACT_ATOMS: atom_id res chain seq x y z
N MET A 1 16.27 -7.73 6.11
CA MET A 1 15.11 -8.20 5.34
C MET A 1 14.79 -7.13 4.34
N ASP A 2 14.88 -7.48 3.06
CA ASP A 2 14.53 -6.56 1.98
C ASP A 2 13.05 -6.22 2.14
N SER A 3 12.67 -4.94 2.10
CA SER A 3 11.26 -4.56 2.25
C SER A 3 10.41 -5.28 1.18
N THR A 4 10.97 -5.57 0.01
CA THR A 4 10.27 -6.25 -1.09
C THR A 4 10.08 -7.76 -0.87
N GLU A 5 10.83 -8.39 0.05
CA GLU A 5 10.73 -9.81 0.38
C GLU A 5 9.33 -10.18 0.91
N ALA A 6 8.76 -9.33 1.76
CA ALA A 6 7.41 -9.50 2.27
C ALA A 6 6.35 -9.54 1.16
N LEU A 7 6.56 -8.77 0.09
CA LEU A 7 5.62 -8.73 -1.03
C LEU A 7 5.65 -10.04 -1.80
N GLU A 8 6.85 -10.55 -2.13
CA GLU A 8 7.01 -11.84 -2.81
C GLU A 8 6.51 -13.01 -1.96
N GLN A 9 6.68 -12.96 -0.63
CA GLN A 9 6.17 -13.98 0.26
C GLN A 9 4.64 -13.97 0.35
N SER A 10 4.00 -12.78 0.36
CA SER A 10 2.54 -12.68 0.40
C SER A 10 1.87 -13.11 -0.90
N GLN A 11 2.51 -12.78 -2.04
CA GLN A 11 2.05 -13.14 -3.36
C GLN A 11 3.24 -13.12 -4.33
N PRO A 12 3.64 -14.28 -4.90
CA PRO A 12 4.72 -14.32 -5.88
C PRO A 12 4.48 -13.40 -7.09
N GLY A 13 5.50 -12.63 -7.45
CA GLY A 13 5.46 -11.67 -8.56
C GLY A 13 4.82 -10.33 -8.22
N LEU A 14 4.44 -10.08 -6.97
CA LEU A 14 3.82 -8.82 -6.54
C LEU A 14 4.79 -7.64 -6.70
N VAL A 15 6.09 -7.80 -6.41
CA VAL A 15 7.08 -6.72 -6.59
C VAL A 15 7.12 -6.30 -8.06
N ARG A 16 7.13 -7.28 -8.97
CA ARG A 16 7.10 -7.02 -10.42
C ARG A 16 5.85 -6.25 -10.84
N ARG A 17 4.67 -6.57 -10.26
CA ARG A 17 3.42 -5.85 -10.53
C ARG A 17 3.50 -4.40 -10.05
N VAL A 18 3.95 -4.18 -8.81
CA VAL A 18 4.11 -2.86 -8.22
C VAL A 18 5.08 -2.01 -9.04
N THR A 19 6.29 -2.51 -9.32
CA THR A 19 7.28 -1.78 -10.14
C THR A 19 6.78 -1.50 -11.56
N LYS A 20 6.03 -2.42 -12.18
CA LYS A 20 5.44 -2.18 -13.51
C LYS A 20 4.42 -1.04 -13.48
N ALA A 21 3.56 -1.01 -12.46
CA ALA A 21 2.60 0.07 -12.29
C ALA A 21 3.29 1.43 -12.03
N ILE A 22 4.33 1.45 -11.18
CA ILE A 22 5.12 2.66 -10.88
C ILE A 22 5.74 3.24 -12.16
N ARG A 23 6.32 2.38 -13.01
CA ARG A 23 6.88 2.78 -14.31
C ARG A 23 5.82 3.33 -15.27
N LYS A 24 4.63 2.71 -15.30
CA LYS A 24 3.49 3.18 -16.10
C LYS A 24 3.06 4.60 -15.69
N HIS A 25 3.14 4.91 -14.41
CA HIS A 25 2.83 6.23 -13.85
C HIS A 25 4.00 7.22 -13.90
N HIS A 26 5.14 6.84 -14.50
CA HIS A 26 6.35 7.67 -14.59
C HIS A 26 6.81 8.24 -13.23
N LEU A 27 6.56 7.50 -12.15
CA LEU A 27 6.96 7.92 -10.81
C LEU A 27 8.49 7.88 -10.69
N ASN A 28 9.03 8.85 -9.98
CA ASN A 28 10.48 8.93 -9.76
C ASN A 28 10.96 7.87 -8.76
N TYR A 29 12.27 7.64 -8.73
CA TYR A 29 12.91 6.65 -7.85
C TYR A 29 12.57 6.84 -6.36
N ARG A 30 12.46 8.08 -5.88
CA ARG A 30 12.11 8.33 -4.47
C ARG A 30 10.67 7.93 -4.16
N ALA A 31 9.75 8.18 -5.08
CA ALA A 31 8.37 7.75 -4.97
C ALA A 31 8.28 6.21 -5.02
N GLU A 32 9.04 5.56 -5.89
CA GLU A 32 9.12 4.09 -5.96
C GLU A 32 9.53 3.48 -4.62
N GLN A 33 10.63 3.95 -4.04
CA GLN A 33 11.11 3.48 -2.73
C GLN A 33 10.08 3.72 -1.62
N THR A 34 9.45 4.90 -1.63
CA THR A 34 8.40 5.24 -0.66
C THR A 34 7.20 4.31 -0.78
N TYR A 35 6.78 3.99 -1.99
CA TYR A 35 5.60 3.15 -2.24
C TYR A 35 5.88 1.71 -1.88
N LEU A 36 7.00 1.14 -2.32
CA LEU A 36 7.42 -0.20 -1.92
C LEU A 36 7.50 -0.32 -0.40
N HIS A 37 8.10 0.66 0.28
CA HIS A 37 8.17 0.66 1.74
C HIS A 37 6.78 0.58 2.41
N TRP A 38 5.84 1.43 2.02
CA TRP A 38 4.52 1.46 2.64
C TRP A 38 3.66 0.23 2.31
N ILE A 39 3.72 -0.26 1.06
CA ILE A 39 3.00 -1.46 0.65
C ILE A 39 3.55 -2.68 1.40
N SER A 40 4.87 -2.81 1.53
CA SER A 40 5.49 -3.89 2.30
C SER A 40 5.09 -3.87 3.77
N ARG A 41 5.08 -2.69 4.40
CA ARG A 41 4.63 -2.54 5.80
C ARG A 41 3.16 -2.88 5.97
N PHE A 42 2.32 -2.54 5.01
CA PHE A 42 0.91 -2.91 5.01
C PHE A 42 0.72 -4.42 4.93
N VAL A 43 1.42 -5.10 4.03
CA VAL A 43 1.38 -6.56 3.90
C VAL A 43 1.89 -7.25 5.16
N LEU A 44 2.97 -6.75 5.77
CA LEU A 44 3.51 -7.26 7.04
C LEU A 44 2.53 -7.07 8.20
N PHE A 45 1.84 -5.93 8.27
CA PHE A 45 0.82 -5.67 9.30
C PHE A 45 -0.34 -6.67 9.23
N HIS A 46 -0.62 -7.20 8.03
CA HIS A 46 -1.64 -8.21 7.79
C HIS A 46 -1.08 -9.64 7.74
N ASP A 47 0.04 -9.91 8.42
CA ASP A 47 0.67 -11.23 8.54
C ASP A 47 0.97 -11.90 7.19
N LEU A 48 1.40 -11.09 6.20
CA LEU A 48 1.73 -11.55 4.85
C LEU A 48 0.53 -12.19 4.12
N LYS A 49 -0.70 -11.87 4.52
CA LYS A 49 -1.91 -12.28 3.78
C LYS A 49 -1.82 -11.83 2.33
N ASN A 50 -2.36 -12.66 1.44
CA ASN A 50 -2.48 -12.34 0.04
C ASN A 50 -3.28 -11.02 -0.13
N PRO A 51 -2.70 -9.96 -0.72
CA PRO A 51 -3.37 -8.66 -0.82
C PRO A 51 -4.65 -8.66 -1.66
N GLU A 52 -4.84 -9.67 -2.51
CA GLU A 52 -6.07 -9.85 -3.27
C GLU A 52 -7.26 -10.25 -2.39
N THR A 53 -7.03 -10.81 -1.20
CA THR A 53 -8.11 -11.13 -0.24
C THR A 53 -8.43 -9.99 0.73
N LEU A 54 -7.55 -8.99 0.83
CA LEU A 54 -7.74 -7.83 1.71
C LEU A 54 -8.86 -6.91 1.20
N GLN A 55 -9.65 -6.39 2.13
CA GLN A 55 -10.80 -5.53 1.90
C GLN A 55 -10.46 -4.06 2.22
N PRO A 56 -11.28 -3.09 1.77
CA PRO A 56 -11.05 -1.67 2.09
C PRO A 56 -10.91 -1.38 3.60
N GLY A 57 -11.60 -2.15 4.46
CA GLY A 57 -11.45 -2.06 5.92
C GLY A 57 -10.02 -2.33 6.42
N ASP A 58 -9.29 -3.23 5.76
CA ASP A 58 -7.91 -3.58 6.10
C ASP A 58 -6.94 -2.41 5.88
N ARG A 59 -7.19 -1.61 4.82
CA ARG A 59 -6.45 -0.36 4.56
C ARG A 59 -6.67 0.63 5.69
N GLN A 60 -7.93 0.84 6.09
CA GLN A 60 -8.27 1.79 7.15
C GLN A 60 -7.69 1.37 8.50
N ALA A 61 -7.73 0.08 8.83
CA ALA A 61 -7.13 -0.47 10.04
C ALA A 61 -5.63 -0.18 10.13
N PHE A 62 -4.90 -0.35 9.03
CA PHE A 62 -3.46 -0.05 8.98
C PHE A 62 -3.18 1.45 9.12
N LEU A 63 -3.95 2.32 8.45
CA LEU A 63 -3.78 3.77 8.56
C LEU A 63 -4.10 4.29 9.98
N ALA A 64 -5.11 3.72 10.64
CA ALA A 64 -5.41 4.00 12.04
C ALA A 64 -4.25 3.55 12.94
N HIS A 65 -3.72 2.33 12.74
CA HIS A 65 -2.55 1.86 13.47
C HIS A 65 -1.34 2.79 13.31
N LEU A 66 -1.05 3.28 12.10
CA LEU A 66 0.04 4.22 11.87
C LEU A 66 -0.15 5.53 12.64
N SER A 67 -1.39 6.02 12.75
CA SER A 67 -1.71 7.29 13.39
C SER A 67 -1.71 7.15 14.92
N ASP A 68 -2.38 6.12 15.42
CA ASP A 68 -2.72 6.01 16.84
C ASP A 68 -1.67 5.22 17.65
N ARG A 69 -1.00 4.26 17.01
CA ARG A 69 -0.02 3.39 17.68
C ARG A 69 1.43 3.76 17.34
N MET A 70 1.68 4.13 16.10
CA MET A 70 3.03 4.50 15.65
C MET A 70 3.28 6.01 15.66
N GLU A 71 2.24 6.81 15.93
CA GLU A 71 2.29 8.28 16.03
C GLU A 71 3.06 8.94 14.88
N VAL A 72 2.89 8.42 13.65
CA VAL A 72 3.62 8.95 12.51
C VAL A 72 3.16 10.37 12.17
N SER A 73 4.08 11.20 11.70
CA SER A 73 3.73 12.56 11.28
C SER A 73 2.67 12.54 10.16
N ARG A 74 1.88 13.62 10.07
CA ARG A 74 0.87 13.80 9.00
C ARG A 74 1.46 13.61 7.60
N ALA A 75 2.70 14.02 7.37
CA ALA A 75 3.39 13.83 6.10
C ALA A 75 3.64 12.33 5.79
N ARG A 76 4.10 11.55 6.77
CA ARG A 76 4.30 10.10 6.62
C ARG A 76 2.98 9.38 6.42
N LEU A 77 1.93 9.77 7.17
CA LEU A 77 0.59 9.22 6.98
C LEU A 77 0.05 9.49 5.57
N ASN A 78 0.27 10.70 5.04
CA ASN A 78 -0.13 11.04 3.68
C ASN A 78 0.62 10.22 2.62
N GLN A 79 1.91 9.93 2.83
CA GLN A 79 2.67 9.04 1.95
C GLN A 79 2.11 7.62 1.97
N ALA A 80 1.79 7.10 3.15
CA ALA A 80 1.15 5.78 3.28
C ALA A 80 -0.21 5.75 2.58
N LYS A 81 -1.06 6.77 2.79
CA LYS A 81 -2.38 6.88 2.14
C LYS A 81 -2.29 6.83 0.61
N GLN A 82 -1.36 7.59 0.03
CA GLN A 82 -1.14 7.64 -1.42
C GLN A 82 -0.60 6.31 -1.95
N ALA A 83 0.40 5.73 -1.28
CA ALA A 83 0.96 4.44 -1.68
C ALA A 83 -0.10 3.32 -1.67
N LEU A 84 -1.00 3.32 -0.69
CA LEU A 84 -2.06 2.32 -0.58
C LEU A 84 -3.20 2.55 -1.59
N ALA A 85 -3.58 3.81 -1.86
CA ALA A 85 -4.55 4.10 -2.91
C ALA A 85 -4.05 3.56 -4.26
N PHE A 86 -2.81 3.93 -4.62
CA PHE A 86 -2.12 3.43 -5.81
C PHE A 86 -2.07 1.90 -5.83
N PHE A 87 -1.76 1.25 -4.69
CA PHE A 87 -1.68 -0.19 -4.63
C PHE A 87 -3.03 -0.86 -4.92
N TYR A 88 -4.11 -0.39 -4.32
CA TYR A 88 -5.45 -0.94 -4.56
C TYR A 88 -5.91 -0.70 -6.00
N GLU A 89 -5.79 0.53 -6.48
CA GLU A 89 -6.32 0.96 -7.78
C GLU A 89 -5.48 0.45 -8.96
N ASP A 90 -4.17 0.68 -8.93
CA ASP A 90 -3.29 0.45 -10.08
C ASP A 90 -2.59 -0.92 -10.08
N VAL A 91 -2.44 -1.53 -8.91
CA VAL A 91 -1.77 -2.84 -8.80
C VAL A 91 -2.77 -3.98 -8.65
N LEU A 92 -3.74 -3.84 -7.75
CA LEU A 92 -4.76 -4.87 -7.50
C LEU A 92 -5.99 -4.74 -8.40
N GLY A 93 -6.20 -3.59 -9.05
CA GLY A 93 -7.38 -3.34 -9.88
C GLY A 93 -8.67 -3.25 -9.06
N LYS A 94 -8.56 -2.99 -7.76
CA LYS A 94 -9.68 -2.77 -6.85
C LYS A 94 -9.96 -1.28 -6.83
N ILE A 95 -11.08 -0.89 -7.43
CA ILE A 95 -11.59 0.48 -7.26
C ILE A 95 -12.05 0.56 -5.81
N GLU A 96 -11.29 1.26 -4.97
CA GLU A 96 -11.82 1.69 -3.68
C GLU A 96 -12.94 2.68 -3.99
N THR A 97 -14.19 2.23 -3.84
CA THR A 97 -15.34 3.12 -3.73
C THR A 97 -15.18 3.91 -2.43
N GLY A 98 -14.31 4.92 -2.47
CA GLY A 98 -14.25 5.94 -1.45
C GLY A 98 -15.61 6.64 -1.43
N SER A 99 -16.37 6.41 -0.36
CA SER A 99 -17.42 7.29 0.15
C SER A 99 -18.10 8.16 -0.92
N ALA A 100 -19.13 7.63 -1.57
CA ALA A 100 -20.16 8.52 -2.10
C ALA A 100 -20.73 9.33 -0.93
N ALA A 101 -20.78 10.66 -1.10
CA ALA A 101 -21.44 11.65 -0.26
C ALA A 101 -20.79 11.98 1.10
N ALA A 102 -19.96 13.02 1.11
CA ALA A 102 -20.18 14.11 2.07
C ALA A 102 -21.10 15.13 1.35
N ALA A 103 -22.39 14.99 1.60
CA ALA A 103 -23.42 16.01 1.37
C ALA A 103 -23.79 16.60 2.73
#